data_AF-A0A9P6PTQ1-F1
#
_entry.id   AF-A0A9P6PTQ1-F1
#
_cell.length_a   1.000
_cell.length_b   1.000
_cell.length_c   1.000
_cell.angle_alpha   90.00
_cell.angle_beta   90.00
_cell.angle_gamma   90.00
#
_symmetry.space_group_name_H-M   'P 1'
#
loop_
_entity.id
_entity.type
_entity.pdbx_description
1 polymer ?
#
loop_
_entity_poly.entity_id
_entity_poly.type
_entity_poly.pdbx_seq_one_letter_code
_entity_poly.pdbx_strand_id
1 'polypeptide(L)'
;MRFSAIAVLATVASLASAVEYPFEANGPCITKCLLDIGKSMFPEFTDDPNDPNFFKSLYYAHERTTPEYKQYLATTNDCNVLCPKAEIEIYMGQYTPKNDWYHANKPGGSPNATATTTSGSSNPHGSKPTETSTSDAAIVASGMVSAAAVVLSAVVLF
;
A
#
# COMPACT_ATOMS: atom_id res chain seq x y z
N MET A 1 57.06 18.44 -11.35
CA MET A 1 55.74 18.66 -11.98
C MET A 1 54.70 18.28 -10.94
N ARG A 2 53.94 19.27 -10.43
CA ARG A 2 52.94 19.05 -9.38
C ARG A 2 51.61 18.79 -10.08
N PHE A 3 51.09 17.57 -9.97
CA PHE A 3 49.76 17.23 -10.48
C PHE A 3 48.74 17.51 -9.38
N SER A 4 48.01 18.62 -9.51
CA SER A 4 46.83 18.90 -8.70
C SER A 4 45.71 17.95 -9.12
N ALA A 5 45.38 16.98 -8.28
CA ALA A 5 44.19 16.14 -8.44
C ALA A 5 43.00 16.89 -7.83
N ILE A 6 42.09 17.35 -8.69
CA ILE A 6 40.80 17.93 -8.29
C ILE A 6 39.86 16.77 -7.99
N ALA A 7 39.55 16.55 -6.71
CA ALA A 7 38.53 15.59 -6.29
C ALA A 7 37.14 16.20 -6.50
N VAL A 8 36.42 15.73 -7.52
CA VAL A 8 35.00 16.05 -7.73
C VAL A 8 34.18 15.15 -6.81
N LEU A 9 33.82 15.66 -5.63
CA LEU A 9 32.82 15.04 -4.77
C LEU A 9 31.42 15.32 -5.35
N ALA A 10 30.95 14.43 -6.22
CA ALA A 10 29.54 14.41 -6.61
C ALA A 10 28.75 13.76 -5.46
N THR A 11 28.32 14.57 -4.49
CA THR A 11 27.29 14.15 -3.52
C THR A 11 25.95 14.13 -4.24
N VAL A 12 25.59 12.97 -4.79
CA VAL A 12 24.18 12.68 -5.10
C VAL A 12 23.45 12.60 -3.77
N ALA A 13 22.84 13.72 -3.35
CA ALA A 13 21.81 13.70 -2.34
C ALA A 13 20.64 12.93 -2.94
N SER A 14 20.59 11.62 -2.69
CA SER A 14 19.36 10.87 -2.83
C SER A 14 18.39 11.46 -1.83
N LEU A 15 17.47 12.30 -2.31
CA LEU A 15 16.23 12.60 -1.63
C LEU A 15 15.49 11.26 -1.53
N ALA A 16 15.82 10.49 -0.48
CA ALA A 16 14.97 9.43 0.00
C ALA A 16 13.73 10.16 0.55
N SER A 17 12.81 10.51 -0.35
CA SER A 17 11.43 10.71 0.02
C SER A 17 11.01 9.38 0.62
N ALA A 18 11.11 9.26 1.94
CA ALA A 18 10.65 8.12 2.69
C ALA A 18 9.19 7.95 2.31
N VAL A 19 8.91 6.96 1.47
CA VAL A 19 7.55 6.71 1.02
C VAL A 19 6.85 6.13 2.24
N GLU A 20 5.94 6.91 2.81
CA GLU A 20 5.20 6.47 3.99
C GLU A 20 4.43 5.20 3.62
N TYR A 21 4.64 4.15 4.41
CA TYR A 21 3.97 2.86 4.28
C TYR A 21 2.84 2.80 5.30
N PRO A 22 1.59 3.16 4.92
CA PRO A 22 0.51 3.47 5.86
C PRO A 22 -0.26 2.22 6.31
N PHE A 23 0.44 1.10 6.45
CA PHE A 23 -0.17 -0.19 6.72
C PHE A 23 0.25 -0.72 8.08
N GLU A 24 -0.64 -1.46 8.71
CA GLU A 24 -0.31 -2.14 9.95
C GLU A 24 0.72 -3.25 9.67
N ALA A 25 1.59 -3.45 10.65
CA ALA A 25 2.45 -4.63 10.67
C ALA A 25 1.57 -5.88 10.72
N ASN A 26 1.96 -6.92 9.97
CA ASN A 26 1.28 -8.21 10.10
C ASN A 26 1.63 -8.82 11.47
N GLY A 27 0.80 -9.76 11.93
CA GLY A 27 1.12 -10.53 13.12
C GLY A 27 2.38 -11.41 12.94
N PRO A 28 2.99 -11.86 14.05
CA PRO A 28 4.28 -12.55 14.01
C PRO A 28 4.27 -13.85 13.20
N CYS A 29 3.14 -14.57 13.14
CA CYS A 29 3.06 -15.80 12.35
C CYS A 29 3.12 -15.48 10.85
N ILE A 30 2.29 -14.53 10.40
CA ILE A 30 2.27 -14.09 9.01
C ILE A 30 3.62 -13.50 8.62
N THR A 31 4.16 -12.56 9.40
CA THR A 31 5.47 -11.94 9.14
C THR A 31 6.57 -12.96 8.99
N LYS A 32 6.66 -13.93 9.91
CA LYS A 32 7.64 -15.02 9.81
C LYS A 32 7.45 -15.79 8.51
N CYS A 33 6.21 -16.13 8.15
CA CYS A 33 6.00 -16.86 6.90
C CYS A 33 6.46 -16.04 5.68
N LEU A 34 5.95 -14.81 5.52
CA LEU A 34 6.26 -13.97 4.37
C LEU A 34 7.78 -13.79 4.22
N LEU A 35 8.49 -13.56 5.34
CA LEU A 35 9.95 -13.42 5.36
C LEU A 35 10.67 -14.72 5.01
N ASP A 36 10.28 -15.88 5.55
CA ASP A 36 10.96 -17.15 5.26
C ASP A 36 10.84 -17.51 3.77
N ILE A 37 9.64 -17.38 3.21
CA ILE A 37 9.38 -17.66 1.79
C ILE A 37 10.08 -16.63 0.92
N GLY A 38 9.92 -15.35 1.25
CA GLY A 38 10.56 -14.26 0.54
C GLY A 38 12.08 -14.44 0.49
N LYS A 39 12.71 -14.77 1.63
CA LYS A 39 14.16 -15.03 1.74
C LYS A 39 14.61 -16.26 0.96
N SER A 40 13.75 -17.26 0.79
CA SER A 40 14.06 -18.43 -0.05
C SER A 40 14.16 -18.07 -1.54
N MET A 41 13.46 -17.01 -1.99
CA MET A 41 13.44 -16.54 -3.38
C MET A 41 14.40 -15.37 -3.61
N PHE A 42 14.58 -14.54 -2.59
CA PHE A 42 15.39 -13.34 -2.61
C PHE A 42 16.03 -13.15 -1.23
N PRO A 43 17.32 -13.45 -1.03
CA PRO A 43 17.95 -13.45 0.30
C PRO A 43 17.87 -12.12 1.07
N GLU A 44 17.77 -10.99 0.37
CA GLU A 44 17.62 -9.65 0.97
C GLU A 44 16.15 -9.24 1.10
N PHE A 45 15.22 -10.19 1.02
CA PHE A 45 13.80 -9.92 1.21
C PHE A 45 13.55 -9.36 2.61
N THR A 46 12.77 -8.29 2.65
CA THR A 46 12.53 -7.47 3.83
C THR A 46 11.09 -6.93 3.82
N ASP A 47 10.54 -6.76 5.01
CA ASP A 47 9.27 -6.06 5.26
C ASP A 47 9.48 -4.67 5.87
N ASP A 48 10.74 -4.24 6.08
CA ASP A 48 11.07 -2.91 6.59
C ASP A 48 10.91 -1.87 5.47
N PRO A 49 10.00 -0.88 5.61
CA PRO A 49 9.80 0.16 4.60
C PRO A 49 11.01 1.08 4.40
N ASN A 50 11.97 1.08 5.33
CA ASN A 50 13.19 1.90 5.22
C ASN A 50 14.34 1.16 4.52
N ASP A 51 14.20 -0.15 4.26
CA ASP A 51 15.24 -0.93 3.61
C ASP A 51 15.27 -0.63 2.10
N PRO A 52 16.44 -0.44 1.47
CA PRO A 52 16.56 -0.20 0.03
C PRO A 52 15.94 -1.31 -0.84
N ASN A 53 15.82 -2.53 -0.31
CA ASN A 53 15.22 -3.68 -0.97
C ASN A 53 13.71 -3.83 -0.71
N PHE A 54 13.07 -2.89 -0.01
CA PHE A 54 11.65 -2.96 0.33
C PHE A 54 10.75 -3.10 -0.91
N PHE A 55 10.88 -2.19 -1.89
CA PHE A 55 10.08 -2.27 -3.12
C PHE A 55 10.37 -3.52 -3.95
N LYS A 56 11.60 -4.02 -3.90
CA LYS A 56 11.97 -5.28 -4.56
C LYS A 56 11.32 -6.47 -3.86
N SER A 57 11.14 -6.42 -2.55
CA SER A 57 10.41 -7.44 -1.79
C SER A 57 8.91 -7.39 -2.11
N LEU A 58 8.33 -6.19 -2.17
CA LEU A 58 6.94 -5.99 -2.59
C LEU A 58 6.67 -6.46 -4.04
N TYR A 59 7.66 -6.39 -4.93
CA TYR A 59 7.54 -6.93 -6.30
C TYR A 59 7.16 -8.41 -6.31
N TYR A 60 7.77 -9.24 -5.46
CA TYR A 60 7.41 -10.66 -5.34
C TYR A 60 5.96 -10.84 -4.83
N ALA A 61 5.48 -9.94 -3.97
CA ALA A 61 4.16 -10.06 -3.35
C ALA A 61 3.02 -9.43 -4.17
N HIS A 62 3.32 -8.50 -5.09
CA HIS A 62 2.31 -7.64 -5.75
C HIS A 62 2.43 -7.55 -7.28
N GLU A 63 3.53 -7.98 -7.91
CA GLU A 63 3.63 -7.95 -9.38
C GLU A 63 2.99 -9.19 -10.03
N ARG A 64 1.65 -9.18 -10.13
CA ARG A 64 0.81 -10.36 -10.45
C ARG A 64 1.11 -11.07 -11.77
N THR A 65 1.78 -10.39 -12.70
CA THR A 65 2.08 -10.92 -14.04
C THR A 65 3.34 -11.79 -14.06
N THR A 66 4.12 -11.80 -12.98
CA THR A 66 5.44 -12.41 -12.95
C THR A 66 5.39 -13.88 -12.50
N PRO A 67 6.30 -14.74 -12.98
CA PRO A 67 6.48 -16.09 -12.44
C PRO A 67 6.79 -16.08 -10.94
N GLU A 68 7.58 -15.11 -10.50
CA GLU A 68 8.00 -14.92 -9.11
C GLU A 68 6.79 -14.69 -8.20
N TYR A 69 5.84 -13.85 -8.61
CA TYR A 69 4.60 -13.65 -7.87
C TYR A 69 3.79 -14.94 -7.71
N LYS A 70 3.64 -15.71 -8.80
CA LYS A 70 2.86 -16.95 -8.77
C LYS A 70 3.48 -17.96 -7.83
N GLN A 71 4.81 -18.07 -7.83
CA GLN A 71 5.55 -18.94 -6.93
C GLN A 71 5.42 -18.46 -5.48
N TYR A 72 5.66 -17.18 -5.23
CA TYR A 72 5.55 -16.58 -3.90
C TYR A 72 4.15 -16.80 -3.32
N LEU A 73 3.09 -16.50 -4.09
CA LEU A 73 1.70 -16.66 -3.68
C LEU A 73 1.34 -18.13 -3.41
N ALA A 74 1.80 -19.06 -4.26
CA ALA A 74 1.55 -20.48 -4.06
C ALA A 74 2.12 -20.96 -2.72
N THR A 75 3.37 -20.60 -2.40
CA THR A 75 4.01 -21.02 -1.16
C THR A 75 3.48 -20.26 0.06
N THR A 76 3.14 -18.97 -0.07
CA THR A 76 2.59 -18.20 1.07
C THR A 76 1.18 -18.67 1.44
N ASN A 77 0.39 -19.16 0.48
CA ASN A 77 -0.91 -19.74 0.83
C ASN A 77 -0.78 -20.96 1.76
N ASP A 78 0.24 -21.80 1.57
CA ASP A 78 0.43 -23.01 2.37
C ASP A 78 0.77 -22.72 3.83
N CYS A 79 1.50 -21.65 4.11
CA CYS A 79 1.84 -21.29 5.49
C CYS A 79 0.78 -20.39 6.14
N ASN A 80 0.11 -19.52 5.37
CA ASN A 80 -0.80 -18.52 5.92
C ASN A 80 -2.00 -19.20 6.56
N VAL A 81 -2.44 -20.33 6.00
CA VAL A 81 -3.55 -21.14 6.56
C VAL A 81 -3.23 -21.75 7.93
N LEU A 82 -1.96 -21.80 8.34
CA LEU A 82 -1.55 -22.31 9.66
C LEU A 82 -1.50 -21.21 10.73
N CYS A 83 -1.65 -19.93 10.34
CA CYS A 83 -1.58 -18.81 11.26
C CYS A 83 -2.91 -18.55 11.99
N PRO A 84 -2.88 -17.83 13.14
CA PRO A 84 -4.09 -17.45 13.84
C PRO A 84 -5.03 -16.65 12.93
N LYS A 85 -6.32 -16.98 12.98
CA LYS A 85 -7.35 -16.36 12.13
C LYS A 85 -7.34 -14.83 12.17
N ALA A 86 -7.13 -14.24 13.36
CA ALA A 86 -7.05 -12.79 13.52
C ALA A 86 -5.90 -12.16 12.70
N GLU A 87 -4.73 -12.82 12.63
CA GLU A 87 -3.60 -12.34 11.83
C GLU A 87 -3.87 -12.47 10.33
N ILE A 88 -4.53 -13.56 9.92
CA ILE A 88 -4.95 -13.77 8.53
C ILE A 88 -5.94 -12.68 8.11
N GLU A 89 -6.90 -12.33 8.96
CA GLU A 89 -7.89 -11.28 8.68
C GLU A 89 -7.23 -9.90 8.49
N ILE A 90 -6.25 -9.56 9.33
CA ILE A 90 -5.46 -8.32 9.18
C ILE A 90 -4.69 -8.34 7.84
N TYR A 91 -3.99 -9.44 7.54
CA TYR A 91 -3.22 -9.58 6.31
C TYR A 91 -4.10 -9.46 5.06
N MET A 92 -5.21 -10.20 5.02
CA MET A 92 -6.13 -10.21 3.88
C MET A 92 -6.88 -8.86 3.74
N GLY A 93 -7.24 -8.23 4.86
CA GLY A 93 -7.90 -6.92 4.88
C GLY A 93 -7.04 -5.81 4.30
N GLN A 94 -5.72 -5.94 4.37
CA GLN A 94 -4.77 -4.95 3.84
C GLN A 94 -4.16 -5.35 2.49
N TYR A 95 -4.38 -6.56 1.98
CA TYR A 95 -3.70 -7.05 0.78
C TYR A 95 -4.01 -6.20 -0.47
N THR A 96 -5.28 -5.92 -0.73
CA THR A 96 -5.72 -5.07 -1.86
C THR A 96 -5.17 -3.64 -1.75
N PRO A 97 -5.37 -2.90 -0.63
CA PRO A 97 -4.84 -1.54 -0.56
C PRO A 97 -3.30 -1.49 -0.56
N LYS A 98 -2.61 -2.51 0.00
CA LYS A 98 -1.13 -2.66 -0.14
C LYS A 98 -0.72 -2.78 -1.61
N ASN A 99 -1.45 -3.57 -2.39
CA ASN A 99 -1.20 -3.74 -3.81
C ASN A 99 -1.38 -2.43 -4.59
N ASP A 100 -2.46 -1.69 -4.32
CA ASP A 100 -2.74 -0.42 -4.98
C ASP A 100 -1.67 0.64 -4.64
N TRP A 101 -1.29 0.74 -3.37
CA TRP A 101 -0.20 1.60 -2.92
C TRP A 101 1.12 1.22 -3.58
N TYR A 102 1.46 -0.07 -3.65
CA TYR A 102 2.70 -0.53 -4.30
C TYR A 102 2.76 -0.06 -5.77
N HIS A 103 1.67 -0.21 -6.53
CA HIS A 103 1.66 0.23 -7.93
C HIS A 103 1.72 1.75 -8.08
N ALA A 104 1.14 2.51 -7.15
CA ALA A 104 1.22 3.97 -7.15
C ALA A 104 2.61 4.49 -6.75
N ASN A 105 3.36 3.73 -5.95
CA ASN A 105 4.58 4.20 -5.30
C ASN A 105 5.86 3.50 -5.77
N LYS A 106 5.78 2.43 -6.57
CA LYS A 106 6.98 1.70 -7.02
C LYS A 106 7.93 2.57 -7.86
N PRO A 107 9.26 2.45 -7.67
CA PRO A 107 10.25 3.19 -8.46
C PRO A 107 10.09 2.95 -9.97
N GLY A 108 10.14 4.02 -10.75
CA GLY A 108 10.00 3.94 -12.22
C GLY A 108 8.57 3.69 -12.71
N GLY A 109 7.55 4.04 -11.91
CA GLY A 109 6.14 3.80 -12.21
C GLY A 109 5.66 4.22 -13.61
N SER A 110 4.61 3.52 -14.07
CA SER A 110 3.81 3.92 -15.23
C SER A 110 3.08 5.25 -14.92
N PRO A 111 3.05 6.23 -15.83
CA PRO A 111 2.46 7.55 -15.60
C PRO A 111 0.93 7.46 -15.64
N ASN A 112 0.32 6.90 -14.61
CA ASN A 112 -1.13 7.02 -14.43
C ASN A 112 -1.51 7.19 -12.96
N ALA A 113 -0.73 8.00 -12.24
CA ALA A 113 -1.25 8.70 -11.08
C ALA A 113 -1.98 9.95 -11.59
N THR A 114 -3.23 9.77 -12.02
CA THR A 114 -4.17 10.90 -12.06
C THR A 114 -4.29 11.38 -10.62
N ALA A 115 -3.64 12.49 -10.31
CA ALA A 115 -3.89 13.24 -9.11
C ALA A 115 -5.37 13.66 -9.14
N THR A 116 -6.23 12.95 -8.41
CA THR A 116 -7.58 13.40 -8.13
C THR A 116 -7.47 14.55 -7.12
N THR A 117 -7.26 15.75 -7.65
CA THR A 117 -7.50 17.00 -6.94
C THR A 117 -9.00 17.09 -6.68
N THR A 118 -9.37 17.02 -5.41
CA THR A 118 -10.69 17.43 -4.93
C THR A 118 -10.97 18.88 -5.37
N SER A 119 -11.97 19.05 -6.22
CA SER A 119 -12.66 20.33 -6.40
C SER A 119 -14.15 20.03 -6.38
N GLY A 120 -14.78 20.43 -5.29
CA GLY A 120 -16.23 20.42 -5.20
C GLY A 120 -16.83 21.32 -6.25
N SER A 121 -17.85 20.83 -6.96
CA SER A 121 -18.90 21.67 -7.49
C SER A 121 -20.19 20.85 -7.57
N SER A 122 -21.22 21.47 -7.04
CA SER A 122 -22.53 20.94 -6.75
C SER A 122 -23.48 20.91 -7.96
N ASN A 123 -24.42 19.97 -7.89
CA ASN A 123 -25.84 20.11 -8.25
C ASN A 123 -26.30 19.77 -9.71
N PRO A 124 -27.62 19.51 -9.92
CA PRO A 124 -28.12 18.16 -10.23
C PRO A 124 -28.99 18.09 -11.51
N HIS A 125 -29.11 16.92 -12.16
CA HIS A 125 -30.27 16.68 -13.03
C HIS A 125 -30.48 15.21 -13.44
N GLY A 126 -31.72 14.74 -13.24
CA GLY A 126 -32.47 14.03 -14.29
C GLY A 126 -32.26 12.52 -14.47
N SER A 127 -32.92 11.73 -13.63
CA SER A 127 -33.18 10.31 -13.87
C SER A 127 -34.15 10.07 -15.04
N LYS A 128 -33.94 9.01 -15.83
CA LYS A 128 -35.03 8.12 -16.28
C LYS A 128 -34.54 6.68 -16.53
N PRO A 129 -35.40 5.66 -16.32
CA PRO A 129 -35.02 4.33 -15.87
C PRO A 129 -35.00 3.28 -17.00
N THR A 130 -34.37 2.13 -16.75
CA THR A 130 -34.76 0.85 -17.37
C THR A 130 -34.54 -0.29 -16.38
N GLU A 131 -35.52 -1.18 -16.36
CA GLU A 131 -35.96 -2.08 -15.29
C GLU A 131 -35.03 -3.26 -15.00
N THR A 132 -35.04 -3.72 -13.75
CA THR A 132 -34.80 -5.13 -13.40
C THR A 132 -35.73 -5.51 -12.26
N SER A 133 -36.49 -6.58 -12.49
CA SER A 133 -37.57 -7.09 -11.64
C SER A 133 -37.11 -7.53 -10.25
N THR A 134 -37.77 -6.94 -9.25
CA THR A 134 -38.52 -7.55 -8.14
C THR A 134 -38.06 -8.90 -7.58
N SER A 135 -37.67 -8.88 -6.30
CA SER A 135 -38.36 -9.60 -5.22
C SER A 135 -38.00 -9.05 -3.82
N ASP A 136 -38.98 -8.34 -3.27
CA ASP A 136 -39.50 -8.34 -1.90
C ASP A 136 -38.65 -8.07 -0.63
N ALA A 137 -39.15 -7.03 0.06
CA ALA A 137 -39.36 -6.85 1.50
C ALA A 137 -38.15 -6.47 2.40
N ALA A 138 -38.21 -5.55 3.36
CA ALA A 138 -38.94 -4.31 3.67
C ALA A 138 -38.38 -3.81 5.04
N ILE A 139 -38.55 -2.51 5.33
CA ILE A 139 -38.75 -1.91 6.68
C ILE A 139 -37.51 -1.36 7.46
N VAL A 140 -37.49 -0.02 7.50
CA VAL A 140 -37.28 0.91 8.65
C VAL A 140 -35.97 1.70 8.80
N ALA A 141 -36.21 3.00 8.96
CA ALA A 141 -35.32 4.14 9.09
C ALA A 141 -34.86 4.41 10.53
N SER A 142 -33.72 5.10 10.66
CA SER A 142 -33.28 6.07 11.70
C SER A 142 -31.76 6.20 11.50
N GLY A 143 -31.08 7.32 11.35
CA GLY A 143 -31.26 8.66 11.92
C GLY A 143 -29.95 9.05 12.62
N MET A 144 -29.44 10.24 12.31
CA MET A 144 -28.52 11.09 13.09
C MET A 144 -26.99 11.09 12.85
N VAL A 145 -26.61 12.24 12.30
CA VAL A 145 -25.39 13.05 12.31
C VAL A 145 -24.49 12.91 13.54
N SER A 146 -23.16 12.94 13.34
CA SER A 146 -22.20 13.71 14.16
C SER A 146 -20.84 13.81 13.45
N ALA A 147 -20.55 14.99 12.90
CA ALA A 147 -19.20 15.39 12.50
C ALA A 147 -18.60 16.21 13.65
N ALA A 148 -17.55 15.71 14.29
CA ALA A 148 -16.75 16.46 15.24
C ALA A 148 -15.51 17.01 14.52
N ALA A 149 -15.40 18.32 14.47
CA ALA A 149 -14.22 19.06 14.06
C ALA A 149 -13.13 18.93 15.14
N VAL A 150 -11.88 18.74 14.74
CA VAL A 150 -10.71 19.04 15.59
C VAL A 150 -9.86 20.06 14.86
N VAL A 151 -9.94 21.29 15.36
CA VAL A 151 -9.00 22.38 15.11
C VAL A 151 -7.84 22.17 16.07
N LEU A 152 -6.60 22.12 15.57
CA LEU A 152 -5.41 22.30 16.40
C LEU A 152 -4.51 23.35 15.73
N SER A 153 -4.57 24.54 16.30
CA SER A 153 -3.68 25.67 16.05
C SER A 153 -2.42 25.57 16.91
N ALA A 154 -1.38 26.22 16.39
CA ALA A 154 -0.23 26.82 17.07
C ALA A 154 0.99 25.94 17.39
N VAL A 155 2.09 26.25 16.69
CA VAL A 155 3.42 26.28 17.30
C VAL A 155 3.98 27.68 17.08
N VAL A 156 4.14 28.39 18.20
CA VAL A 156 4.88 29.65 18.33
C VAL A 156 6.36 29.30 18.40
N LEU A 157 7.18 29.94 17.56
CA LEU A 157 8.64 29.92 17.70
C LEU A 157 9.06 31.15 18.51
N PHE A 158 9.74 30.90 19.63
CA PHE A 158 10.66 31.82 20.28
C PHE A 158 12.09 31.40 19.92
#